data_AF-A0A966JAC8-F1
#
_entry.id   AF-A0A966JAC8-F1
#
_cell.length_a   1.000
_cell.length_b   1.000
_cell.length_c   1.000
_cell.angle_alpha   90.00
_cell.angle_beta   90.00
_cell.angle_gamma   90.00
#
_symmetry.space_group_name_H-M   'P 1'
#
loop_
_entity.id
_entity.type
_entity.pdbx_description
1 polymer ?
#
loop_
_entity_poly.entity_id
_entity_poly.type
_entity_poly.pdbx_seq_one_letter_code
_entity_poly.pdbx_strand_id
1 'polypeptide(L)' 'MASDPALDDALSSANAELQALIESVGRAKERVARLAQPFLGTEREDVVSAVYESERLLRSAERALERAARSAR' A
#
# COMPACT_ATOMS: atom_id res chain seq x y z
N MET A 1 12.77 13.86 -30.84
CA MET A 1 13.81 13.06 -30.18
C MET A 1 13.21 11.69 -29.94
N ALA A 2 13.85 10.61 -30.40
CA ALA A 2 13.40 9.26 -30.07
C ALA A 2 13.59 9.04 -28.56
N SER A 3 12.64 8.38 -27.89
CA SER A 3 12.79 7.98 -26.48
C SER A 3 13.96 7.00 -26.36
N ASP A 4 14.65 7.01 -25.23
CA ASP A 4 15.69 6.03 -24.91
C ASP A 4 15.00 4.70 -24.58
N PRO A 5 15.15 3.64 -25.41
CA PRO A 5 14.45 2.38 -25.21
C PRO A 5 14.78 1.72 -23.87
N ALA A 6 15.99 1.92 -23.34
CA ALA A 6 16.36 1.38 -22.03
C ALA A 6 15.60 2.08 -20.88
N LEU A 7 15.31 3.38 -21.03
CA LEU A 7 14.49 4.13 -20.09
C LEU A 7 13.02 3.67 -20.15
N ASP A 8 12.48 3.46 -21.36
CA ASP A 8 11.10 2.99 -21.54
C ASP A 8 10.87 1.61 -20.91
N ASP A 9 11.83 0.69 -21.06
CA ASP A 9 11.79 -0.64 -20.43
C ASP A 9 11.89 -0.54 -18.91
N ALA A 10 12.77 0.32 -18.38
CA ALA A 10 12.92 0.53 -16.94
C ALA A 10 11.66 1.13 -16.30
N LEU A 11 11.02 2.10 -16.97
CA LEU A 11 9.75 2.69 -16.52
C LEU A 11 8.63 1.66 -16.53
N SER A 12 8.56 0.83 -17.57
CA SER A 12 7.56 -0.25 -17.68
C SER A 12 7.73 -1.28 -16.56
N SER A 13 8.97 -1.71 -16.28
CA SER A 13 9.27 -2.63 -15.19
C SER A 13 8.95 -2.02 -13.82
N ALA A 14 9.33 -0.76 -13.58
CA ALA A 14 9.03 -0.06 -12.34
C ALA A 14 7.53 0.10 -12.11
N ASN A 15 6.76 0.44 -13.15
CA ASN A 15 5.31 0.53 -13.05
C ASN A 15 4.69 -0.83 -12.72
N ALA A 16 5.13 -1.93 -13.34
CA ALA A 16 4.64 -3.27 -13.04
C ALA A 16 4.87 -3.64 -11.56
N GLU A 17 6.07 -3.37 -11.03
CA GLU A 17 6.38 -3.61 -9.62
C GLU A 17 5.54 -2.72 -8.68
N LEU A 18 5.33 -1.45 -9.03
CA LEU A 18 4.48 -0.54 -8.26
C LEU A 18 3.03 -1.04 -8.20
N GLN A 19 2.48 -1.58 -9.30
CA GLN A 19 1.15 -2.19 -9.30
C GLN A 19 1.07 -3.42 -8.39
N ALA A 20 2.09 -4.29 -8.42
CA ALA A 20 2.16 -5.46 -7.55
C ALA A 20 2.22 -5.06 -6.06
N LEU A 21 2.98 -4.01 -5.73
CA LEU A 21 3.07 -3.47 -4.38
C LEU A 21 1.75 -2.82 -3.92
N ILE A 22 1.05 -2.08 -4.79
CA ILE A 22 -0.27 -1.51 -4.48
C ILE A 22 -1.24 -2.64 -4.06
N GLU A 23 -1.29 -3.72 -4.85
CA GLU A 23 -2.15 -4.87 -4.55
C GLU A 23 -1.75 -5.57 -3.23
N SER A 24 -0.44 -5.74 -3.00
CA SER A 24 0.09 -6.32 -1.75
C SER A 24 -0.28 -5.49 -0.52
N VAL A 25 -0.11 -4.17 -0.59
CA VAL A 25 -0.48 -3.24 0.50
C VAL A 25 -1.99 -3.23 0.72
N GLY A 26 -2.79 -3.26 -0.35
CA GLY A 26 -4.25 -3.37 -0.27
C GLY A 26 -4.69 -4.61 0.53
N ARG A 27 -4.12 -5.78 0.22
CA ARG A 27 -4.36 -7.03 0.98
C ARG A 27 -3.88 -6.93 2.43
N ALA A 28 -2.72 -6.32 2.67
CA ALA A 28 -2.17 -6.15 4.02
C ALA A 28 -3.09 -5.28 4.88
N LYS A 29 -3.58 -4.16 4.33
CA LYS A 29 -4.53 -3.25 4.97
C LYS A 29 -5.79 -3.99 5.44
N GLU A 30 -6.40 -4.80 4.58
CA GLU A 30 -7.58 -5.60 4.96
C GLU A 30 -7.29 -6.61 6.06
N ARG A 31 -6.14 -7.29 5.99
CA ARG A 31 -5.73 -8.26 7.02
C ARG A 31 -5.51 -7.58 8.37
N VAL A 32 -4.85 -6.43 8.38
CA VAL A 32 -4.62 -5.64 9.60
C VAL A 32 -5.94 -5.18 10.20
N ALA A 33 -6.87 -4.63 9.41
CA ALA A 33 -8.17 -4.20 9.91
C ALA A 33 -8.97 -5.33 10.60
N ARG A 34 -8.86 -6.57 10.09
CA ARG A 34 -9.49 -7.75 10.71
C ARG A 34 -8.91 -8.11 12.08
N LEU A 35 -7.66 -7.76 12.38
CA LEU A 35 -7.04 -8.07 13.68
C LEU A 35 -7.66 -7.31 14.85
N ALA A 36 -8.36 -6.20 14.60
CA ALA A 36 -9.04 -5.45 15.66
C ALA A 36 -10.32 -6.15 16.15
N GLN A 37 -10.96 -6.97 15.31
CA GLN A 37 -12.30 -7.51 15.59
C GLN A 37 -12.44 -8.23 16.94
N PRO A 38 -11.50 -9.08 17.39
CA PRO A 38 -11.62 -9.79 18.66
C PRO A 38 -11.53 -8.89 19.91
N PHE A 39 -11.01 -7.67 19.77
CA PHE A 39 -10.72 -6.77 20.89
C PHE A 39 -11.74 -5.64 21.02
N LEU A 40 -12.68 -5.50 20.08
CA LEU A 40 -13.72 -4.47 20.14
C LEU A 40 -14.64 -4.67 21.36
N GLY A 41 -14.84 -3.61 22.14
CA GLY A 41 -15.66 -3.65 23.36
C GLY A 41 -14.99 -4.35 24.55
N THR A 42 -13.72 -4.71 24.42
CA THR A 42 -12.90 -5.22 25.54
C THR A 42 -12.08 -4.09 26.16
N GLU A 43 -11.41 -4.35 27.28
CA GLU A 43 -10.44 -3.42 27.90
C GLU A 43 -9.17 -3.19 27.06
N ARG A 44 -9.00 -3.92 25.94
CA ARG A 44 -7.82 -3.83 25.06
C ARG A 44 -7.96 -2.76 23.97
N GLU A 45 -8.40 -1.56 24.37
CA GLU A 45 -8.47 -0.39 23.48
C GLU A 45 -7.10 0.02 22.93
N ASP A 46 -6.02 -0.32 23.66
CA ASP A 46 -4.62 -0.13 23.24
C ASP A 46 -4.31 -0.90 21.95
N VAL A 47 -4.74 -2.16 21.87
CA VAL A 47 -4.54 -3.02 20.69
C VAL A 47 -5.34 -2.51 19.52
N VAL A 48 -6.62 -2.18 19.74
CA VAL A 48 -7.50 -1.63 18.70
C VAL A 48 -6.90 -0.35 18.11
N SER A 49 -6.43 0.56 18.98
CA SER A 49 -5.80 1.81 18.57
C SER A 49 -4.53 1.56 17.73
N ALA A 50 -3.66 0.64 18.17
CA ALA A 50 -2.45 0.29 17.42
C ALA A 50 -2.74 -0.34 16.05
N VAL A 51 -3.78 -1.19 15.96
CA VAL A 51 -4.22 -1.80 14.70
C VAL A 51 -4.77 -0.76 13.73
N TYR A 52 -5.63 0.16 14.19
CA TYR A 52 -6.16 1.23 13.34
C TYR A 52 -5.09 2.21 12.87
N GLU A 53 -4.11 2.52 13.72
CA GLU A 53 -2.97 3.33 13.31
C GLU A 53 -2.14 2.62 12.22
N SER A 54 -1.91 1.31 12.37
CA SER A 54 -1.24 0.50 11.35
C SER A 54 -2.01 0.48 10.02
N GLU A 55 -3.33 0.35 10.06
CA GLU A 55 -4.20 0.45 8.88
C GLU A 55 -4.08 1.84 8.22
N ARG A 56 -4.09 2.92 9.01
CA ARG A 56 -3.95 4.30 8.52
C ARG A 56 -2.62 4.50 7.80
N LEU A 57 -1.53 3.94 8.32
CA LEU A 57 -0.21 3.99 7.70
C LEU A 57 -0.18 3.20 6.38
N LEU A 58 -0.78 2.00 6.33
CA LEU A 58 -0.89 1.22 5.10
C LEU A 58 -1.69 1.95 4.02
N ARG A 59 -2.81 2.59 4.38
CA ARG A 59 -3.58 3.42 3.44
C ARG A 59 -2.77 4.60 2.90
N SER A 60 -1.90 5.16 3.73
CA SER A 60 -1.01 6.26 3.33
C SER A 60 0.09 5.77 2.37
N ALA A 61 0.64 4.58 2.63
CA ALA A 61 1.60 3.92 1.76
C ALA A 61 1.00 3.56 0.40
N GLU A 62 -0.20 2.95 0.36
CA GLU A 62 -0.95 2.63 -0.86
C GLU A 62 -1.11 3.86 -1.76
N ARG A 63 -1.58 4.99 -1.19
CA ARG A 63 -1.73 6.26 -1.93
C ARG A 63 -0.39 6.81 -2.43
N ALA A 64 0.71 6.57 -1.72
CA ALA A 64 2.04 7.00 -2.15
C ALA A 64 2.52 6.16 -3.34
N LEU A 65 2.29 4.85 -3.31
CA LEU A 65 2.59 3.94 -4.41
C LEU A 65 1.74 4.26 -5.65
N GLU A 66 0.45 4.55 -5.50
CA GLU A 66 -0.42 5.00 -6.60
C GLU A 66 0.08 6.30 -7.26
N ARG A 67 0.60 7.25 -6.45
CA ARG A 67 1.23 8.47 -6.99
C ARG A 67 2.49 8.14 -7.77
N ALA A 68 3.36 7.29 -7.24
CA ALA A 68 4.57 6.85 -7.93
C ALA A 68 4.26 6.12 -9.25
N ALA A 69 3.26 5.23 -9.25
CA ALA A 69 2.84 4.50 -10.44
C ALA A 69 2.35 5.43 -11.55
N ARG A 70 1.61 6.50 -11.19
CA ARG A 70 1.20 7.53 -12.17
C ARG A 70 2.38 8.30 -12.75
N SER A 71 3.48 8.43 -12.02
CA SER A 71 4.71 9.09 -12.50
C SER A 71 5.59 8.17 -13.35
N ALA A 72 5.39 6.85 -13.27
CA ALA A 72 6.12 5.84 -14.04
C ALA A 72 5.35 5.35 -15.29
N ARG A 73 4.19 5.94 -15.58
CA ARG A 73 3.36 5.68 -16.77
C ARG A 73 3.73 6.64 -17.89
#